data_AF-A0AAQ4E8T5-F1
#
_entry.id   AF-A0AAQ4E8T5-F1
#
_cell.length_a   1.000
_cell.length_b   1.000
_cell.length_c   1.000
_cell.angle_alpha   90.00
_cell.angle_beta   90.00
_cell.angle_gamma   90.00
#
_symmetry.space_group_name_H-M   'P 1'
#
loop_
_entity.id
_entity.type
_entity.pdbx_description
1 polymer ?
#
loop_
_entity_poly.entity_id
_entity_poly.type
_entity_poly.pdbx_seq_one_letter_code
_entity_poly.pdbx_strand_id
1 'polypeptide(L)'
;MFRLLLRIYSSCGELMNALENTYVISHRSQADIISVLSHLGRVRALLPVQMSPLEEEVMRKSLWALVNNRIFFQHPDLIRVLRVNENVMDVMINTLGKRAQTQSSGQAPAAASSPASPCAPEATSADKDTSHEMVVSCCRFLCYFCRTSRQNQKAMFDHLDFLLENSNILLSRPSLRGSTPLDVAYSSLMENSELALALREHNLEKIAAYMSRCGLQSNLELVDRGYPDVGWDPVEGERYLDFLRFCVWVNGETVEENANLVIRLLIRRPECLGPALRGEGPGLLDAIREAVRMSERIAAERLQQQKQQNPINMNEHGGEKSKNQLFGMG
;
A
#
# COMPACT_ATOMS: atom_id res chain seq x y z
N MET A 1 -21.54 -38.24 4.35
CA MET A 1 -22.40 -39.05 5.24
C MET A 1 -22.08 -38.83 6.72
N PHE A 2 -20.85 -39.05 7.18
CA PHE A 2 -20.48 -38.90 8.62
C PHE A 2 -20.62 -37.48 9.20
N ARG A 3 -20.44 -36.42 8.41
CA ARG A 3 -20.58 -35.03 8.89
C ARG A 3 -22.01 -34.69 9.34
N LEU A 4 -23.01 -35.25 8.65
CA LEU A 4 -24.42 -35.07 9.03
C LEU A 4 -24.73 -35.83 10.33
N LEU A 5 -24.22 -37.05 10.47
CA LEU A 5 -24.34 -37.84 11.69
C LEU A 5 -23.70 -37.14 12.89
N LEU A 6 -22.47 -36.62 12.72
CA LEU A 6 -21.78 -35.85 13.74
C LEU A 6 -22.58 -34.62 14.19
N ARG A 7 -23.25 -33.93 13.25
CA ARG A 7 -24.09 -32.76 13.54
C ARG A 7 -25.28 -33.08 14.44
N ILE A 8 -25.86 -34.28 14.28
CA ILE A 8 -26.98 -34.75 15.10
C ILE A 8 -26.53 -35.02 16.54
N TYR A 9 -25.35 -35.62 16.72
CA TYR A 9 -24.79 -35.89 18.05
C TYR A 9 -24.17 -34.66 18.71
N SER A 10 -23.58 -33.74 17.93
CA SER A 10 -22.92 -32.53 18.41
C SER A 10 -23.78 -31.27 18.20
N SER A 11 -25.08 -31.37 18.46
CA SER A 11 -26.03 -30.27 18.25
C SER A 11 -25.70 -29.03 19.10
N CYS A 12 -25.27 -29.21 20.35
CA CYS A 12 -24.85 -28.11 21.21
C CYS A 12 -23.64 -27.35 20.64
N GLY A 13 -22.62 -28.05 20.15
CA GLY A 13 -21.43 -27.41 19.57
C GLY A 13 -21.76 -26.65 18.28
N GLU A 14 -22.65 -27.20 17.45
CA GLU A 14 -23.13 -26.54 16.23
C GLU A 14 -23.94 -25.28 16.54
N LEU A 15 -24.75 -25.31 17.62
CA LEU A 15 -25.48 -24.14 18.08
C LEU A 15 -24.54 -23.07 18.64
N MET A 16 -23.52 -23.44 19.41
CA MET A 16 -22.50 -22.51 19.90
C MET A 16 -21.78 -21.81 18.74
N ASN A 17 -21.36 -22.56 17.72
CA ASN A 17 -20.73 -22.00 16.51
C ASN A 17 -21.68 -21.06 15.72
N ALA A 18 -22.98 -21.37 15.69
CA ALA A 18 -23.96 -20.50 15.04
C ALA A 18 -24.21 -19.21 15.84
N LEU A 19 -24.21 -19.30 17.16
CA LEU A 19 -24.37 -18.16 18.06
C LEU A 19 -23.20 -17.17 17.97
N GLU A 20 -21.97 -17.66 17.83
CA GLU A 20 -20.79 -16.80 17.59
C GLU A 20 -20.93 -15.95 16.32
N ASN A 21 -21.70 -16.42 15.33
CA ASN A 21 -21.95 -15.72 14.07
C ASN A 21 -23.25 -14.90 14.06
N THR A 22 -24.02 -14.91 15.15
CA THR A 22 -25.29 -14.20 15.24
C THR A 22 -25.08 -12.80 15.79
N TYR A 23 -25.65 -11.78 15.12
CA TYR A 23 -25.54 -10.39 15.53
C TYR A 23 -26.91 -9.71 15.55
N VAL A 24 -27.18 -8.91 16.58
CA VAL A 24 -28.45 -8.19 16.76
C VAL A 24 -28.24 -6.72 16.42
N ILE A 25 -29.16 -6.17 15.63
CA ILE A 25 -29.08 -4.83 15.04
C ILE A 25 -30.34 -4.04 15.34
N SER A 26 -30.25 -2.71 15.26
CA SER A 26 -31.44 -1.86 15.32
C SER A 26 -32.27 -1.99 14.04
N HIS A 27 -33.60 -1.95 14.18
CA HIS A 27 -34.52 -1.93 13.03
C HIS A 27 -34.26 -0.73 12.09
N ARG A 28 -33.76 0.39 12.62
CA ARG A 28 -33.50 1.60 11.83
C ARG A 28 -32.39 1.42 10.78
N SER A 29 -31.44 0.52 11.02
CA SER A 29 -30.29 0.26 10.14
C SER A 29 -30.50 -0.89 9.15
N GLN A 30 -31.74 -1.40 9.02
CA GLN A 30 -32.01 -2.56 8.16
C GLN A 30 -31.67 -2.30 6.68
N ALA A 31 -32.05 -1.15 6.14
CA ALA A 31 -31.77 -0.81 4.74
C ALA A 31 -30.27 -0.75 4.44
N ASP A 32 -29.51 -0.16 5.37
CA ASP A 32 -28.07 -0.03 5.26
C ASP A 32 -27.39 -1.42 5.31
N ILE A 33 -27.90 -2.36 6.10
CA ILE A 33 -27.36 -3.73 6.18
C ILE A 33 -27.64 -4.54 4.92
N ILE A 34 -28.83 -4.39 4.33
CA ILE A 34 -29.15 -5.04 3.06
C ILE A 34 -28.17 -4.56 1.98
N SER A 35 -27.82 -3.28 1.98
CA SER A 35 -26.78 -2.74 1.09
C SER A 35 -25.41 -3.39 1.37
N VAL A 36 -24.97 -3.48 2.63
CA VAL A 36 -23.69 -4.14 3.00
C VAL A 36 -23.67 -5.60 2.52
N LEU A 37 -24.73 -6.36 2.78
CA LEU A 37 -24.82 -7.78 2.40
C LEU A 37 -24.84 -7.97 0.88
N SER A 38 -25.49 -7.07 0.13
CA SER A 38 -25.48 -7.11 -1.33
C SER A 38 -24.06 -6.90 -1.90
N HIS A 39 -23.34 -5.88 -1.39
CA HIS A 39 -21.96 -5.62 -1.80
C HIS A 39 -21.02 -6.75 -1.36
N LEU A 40 -21.22 -7.31 -0.17
CA LEU A 40 -20.45 -8.47 0.29
C LEU A 40 -20.69 -9.71 -0.57
N GLY A 41 -21.93 -9.93 -1.02
CA GLY A 41 -22.27 -10.98 -1.97
C GLY A 41 -21.50 -10.83 -3.28
N ARG A 42 -21.37 -9.59 -3.79
CA ARG A 42 -20.55 -9.30 -4.98
C ARG A 42 -19.08 -9.61 -4.73
N VAL A 43 -18.50 -9.16 -3.62
CA VAL A 43 -17.10 -9.45 -3.27
C VAL A 43 -16.85 -10.96 -3.18
N ARG A 44 -17.74 -11.70 -2.51
CA ARG A 44 -17.60 -13.17 -2.37
C ARG A 44 -17.78 -13.91 -3.70
N ALA A 45 -18.61 -13.39 -4.61
CA ALA A 45 -18.75 -13.95 -5.95
C ALA A 45 -17.46 -13.81 -6.78
N LEU A 46 -16.59 -12.84 -6.44
CA LEU A 46 -15.31 -12.63 -7.13
C LEU A 46 -14.18 -13.52 -6.60
N LEU A 47 -14.31 -14.12 -5.40
CA LEU A 47 -13.28 -15.00 -4.82
C LEU A 47 -12.84 -16.17 -5.74
N PRO A 48 -13.75 -16.93 -6.37
CA PRO A 48 -13.36 -18.02 -7.26
C PRO A 48 -13.01 -17.57 -8.69
N VAL A 49 -13.28 -16.31 -9.05
CA VAL A 49 -13.20 -15.83 -10.43
C VAL A 49 -11.79 -15.31 -10.75
N GLN A 50 -11.35 -15.48 -11.99
CA GLN A 50 -10.09 -14.93 -12.46
C GLN A 50 -10.24 -13.44 -12.76
N MET A 51 -9.60 -12.62 -11.92
CA MET A 51 -9.61 -11.16 -12.02
C MET A 51 -9.29 -10.65 -13.43
N SER A 52 -10.27 -9.93 -13.97
CA SER A 52 -10.23 -9.16 -15.22
C SER A 52 -10.47 -7.67 -14.90
N PRO A 53 -10.02 -6.70 -15.72
CA PRO A 53 -10.20 -5.27 -15.45
C PRO A 53 -11.65 -4.84 -15.13
N LEU A 54 -12.66 -5.53 -15.67
CA LEU A 54 -14.06 -5.27 -15.33
C LEU A 54 -14.41 -5.69 -13.89
N GLU A 55 -13.85 -6.82 -13.45
CA GLU A 55 -14.06 -7.36 -12.10
C GLU A 55 -13.29 -6.54 -11.06
N GLU A 56 -12.09 -6.07 -11.41
CA GLU A 56 -11.28 -5.15 -10.59
C GLU A 56 -12.08 -3.86 -10.29
N GLU A 57 -12.75 -3.31 -11.30
CA GLU A 57 -13.58 -2.11 -11.16
C GLU A 57 -14.84 -2.36 -10.30
N VAL A 58 -15.48 -3.53 -10.45
CA VAL A 58 -16.61 -3.93 -9.60
C VAL A 58 -16.17 -4.12 -8.16
N MET A 59 -15.00 -4.70 -7.93
CA MET A 59 -14.43 -4.87 -6.60
C MET A 59 -14.17 -3.52 -5.95
N ARG A 60 -13.50 -2.60 -6.65
CA ARG A 60 -13.20 -1.25 -6.16
C ARG A 60 -14.46 -0.49 -5.75
N LYS A 61 -15.49 -0.50 -6.60
CA LYS A 61 -16.80 0.12 -6.30
C LYS A 61 -17.47 -0.52 -5.09
N SER A 62 -17.42 -1.85 -4.98
CA SER A 62 -18.02 -2.59 -3.87
C SER A 62 -17.32 -2.30 -2.54
N LEU A 63 -15.98 -2.25 -2.52
CA LEU A 63 -15.20 -1.89 -1.34
C LEU A 63 -15.47 -0.45 -0.90
N TRP A 64 -15.55 0.49 -1.84
CA TRP A 64 -15.84 1.88 -1.51
C TRP A 64 -17.26 2.05 -0.94
N ALA A 65 -18.25 1.36 -1.50
CA ALA A 65 -19.61 1.35 -0.99
C ALA A 65 -19.72 0.74 0.42
N LEU A 66 -18.91 -0.28 0.73
CA LEU A 66 -18.84 -0.87 2.07
C LEU A 66 -18.28 0.11 3.11
N VAL A 67 -17.20 0.83 2.80
CA VAL A 67 -16.59 1.81 3.72
C VAL A 67 -17.47 3.05 3.90
N ASN A 68 -18.15 3.49 2.84
CA ASN A 68 -19.02 4.67 2.89
C ASN A 68 -20.32 4.41 3.69
N ASN A 69 -20.58 3.17 4.09
CA ASN A 69 -21.75 2.85 4.89
C ASN A 69 -21.50 3.14 6.39
N ARG A 70 -22.48 3.75 7.05
CA ARG A 70 -22.40 4.13 8.48
C ARG A 70 -22.24 2.93 9.41
N ILE A 71 -22.80 1.78 9.04
CA ILE A 71 -22.70 0.54 9.85
C ILE A 71 -21.24 0.10 10.01
N PHE A 72 -20.40 0.37 9.01
CA PHE A 72 -19.00 -0.02 9.03
C PHE A 72 -18.26 0.52 10.26
N PHE A 73 -18.58 1.77 10.66
CA PHE A 73 -17.98 2.42 11.82
C PHE A 73 -18.80 2.25 13.10
N GLN A 74 -20.11 2.10 13.00
CA GLN A 74 -20.98 1.91 14.18
C GLN A 74 -20.86 0.50 14.78
N HIS A 75 -20.71 -0.52 13.95
CA HIS A 75 -20.71 -1.92 14.36
C HIS A 75 -19.46 -2.65 13.80
N PRO A 76 -18.26 -2.38 14.33
CA PRO A 76 -17.02 -3.02 13.88
C PRO A 76 -17.03 -4.55 14.00
N ASP A 77 -17.68 -5.08 15.04
CA ASP A 77 -17.75 -6.51 15.29
C ASP A 77 -18.58 -7.24 14.24
N LEU A 78 -19.61 -6.59 13.69
CA LEU A 78 -20.41 -7.16 12.58
C LEU A 78 -19.55 -7.40 11.35
N ILE A 79 -18.68 -6.46 10.99
CA ILE A 79 -17.78 -6.60 9.83
C ILE A 79 -16.79 -7.75 10.06
N ARG A 80 -16.35 -7.95 11.32
CA ARG A 80 -15.49 -9.08 11.70
C ARG A 80 -16.21 -10.42 11.62
N VAL A 81 -17.43 -10.52 12.15
CA VAL A 81 -18.26 -11.73 12.08
C VAL A 81 -18.59 -12.10 10.63
N LEU A 82 -18.79 -11.10 9.77
CA LEU A 82 -18.98 -11.31 8.33
C LEU A 82 -17.67 -11.67 7.58
N ARG A 83 -16.52 -11.67 8.28
CA ARG A 83 -15.19 -12.03 7.76
C ARG A 83 -14.85 -11.27 6.49
N VAL A 84 -15.22 -9.98 6.42
CA VAL A 84 -15.00 -9.16 5.21
C VAL A 84 -13.51 -8.98 4.97
N ASN A 85 -12.73 -8.78 6.03
CA ASN A 85 -11.26 -8.65 5.99
C ASN A 85 -10.58 -9.88 5.38
N GLU A 86 -11.04 -11.10 5.70
CA GLU A 86 -10.49 -12.32 5.12
C GLU A 86 -10.79 -12.43 3.62
N ASN A 87 -12.03 -12.15 3.20
CA ASN A 87 -12.37 -12.18 1.78
C ASN A 87 -11.53 -11.18 0.97
N VAL A 88 -11.27 -9.99 1.52
CA VAL A 88 -10.43 -8.98 0.86
C VAL A 88 -8.96 -9.42 0.80
N MET A 89 -8.46 -10.04 1.88
CA MET A 89 -7.12 -10.63 1.92
C MET A 89 -6.97 -11.76 0.90
N ASP A 90 -7.94 -12.67 0.79
CA ASP A 90 -7.91 -13.79 -0.16
C ASP A 90 -7.87 -13.30 -1.61
N VAL A 91 -8.68 -12.29 -1.95
CA VAL A 91 -8.61 -11.67 -3.29
C VAL A 91 -7.25 -11.02 -3.53
N MET A 92 -6.71 -10.33 -2.53
CA MET A 92 -5.38 -9.73 -2.62
C MET A 92 -4.30 -10.80 -2.81
N ILE A 93 -4.33 -11.90 -2.06
CA ILE A 93 -3.41 -13.05 -2.18
C ILE A 93 -3.50 -13.66 -3.58
N ASN A 94 -4.71 -13.89 -4.10
CA ASN A 94 -4.92 -14.47 -5.42
C ASN A 94 -4.41 -13.54 -6.54
N THR A 95 -4.53 -12.23 -6.36
CA THR A 95 -4.04 -11.23 -7.32
C THR A 95 -2.52 -11.13 -7.29
N LEU A 96 -1.92 -11.03 -6.10
CA LEU A 96 -0.47 -10.87 -5.92
C LEU A 96 0.30 -12.17 -6.24
N GLY A 97 -0.23 -13.33 -5.84
CA GLY A 97 0.39 -14.64 -6.11
C GLY A 97 0.51 -14.94 -7.61
N LYS A 98 -0.47 -14.54 -8.42
CA LYS A 98 -0.37 -14.65 -9.89
C LYS A 98 0.72 -13.76 -10.47
N ARG A 99 0.88 -12.54 -9.95
CA ARG A 99 1.92 -11.60 -10.42
C ARG A 99 3.33 -12.15 -10.17
N ALA A 100 3.57 -12.74 -9.00
CA ALA A 100 4.85 -13.38 -8.69
C ALA A 100 5.20 -14.48 -9.70
N GLN A 101 4.21 -15.28 -10.13
CA GLN A 101 4.39 -16.29 -11.17
C GLN A 101 4.73 -15.67 -12.53
N THR A 102 4.00 -14.64 -12.97
CA THR A 102 4.25 -13.97 -14.26
C THR A 102 5.60 -13.23 -14.31
N GLN A 103 6.08 -12.69 -13.18
CA GLN A 103 7.40 -12.06 -13.09
C GLN A 103 8.54 -13.10 -13.08
N SER A 104 8.34 -14.26 -12.46
CA SER A 104 9.35 -15.34 -12.44
C SER A 104 9.58 -16.01 -13.81
N SER A 105 8.59 -15.99 -14.71
CA SER A 105 8.75 -16.50 -16.08
C SER A 105 9.49 -15.55 -17.04
N GLY A 106 9.93 -14.38 -16.57
CA GLY A 106 10.58 -13.35 -17.40
C GLY A 106 12.10 -13.22 -17.25
N GLN A 107 12.75 -13.97 -16.34
CA GLN A 107 14.19 -13.84 -16.07
C GLN A 107 14.88 -15.20 -15.87
N ALA A 108 15.36 -15.80 -16.97
CA ALA A 108 16.46 -16.76 -17.02
C ALA A 108 17.05 -16.82 -18.46
N PRO A 109 18.33 -17.17 -18.64
CA PRO A 109 19.28 -16.43 -19.49
C PRO A 109 19.36 -16.87 -20.95
N ALA A 110 19.91 -15.97 -21.77
CA ALA A 110 20.24 -16.15 -23.18
C ALA A 110 21.13 -17.38 -23.46
N ALA A 111 20.62 -18.32 -24.28
CA ALA A 111 21.42 -19.17 -25.15
C ALA A 111 20.56 -19.84 -26.25
N ALA A 112 21.02 -19.69 -27.50
CA ALA A 112 20.83 -20.54 -28.67
C ALA A 112 19.48 -20.55 -29.45
N SER A 113 19.50 -19.84 -30.59
CA SER A 113 19.06 -20.23 -31.95
C SER A 113 17.65 -20.79 -32.21
N SER A 114 16.79 -20.00 -32.88
CA SER A 114 16.13 -20.25 -34.19
C SER A 114 14.78 -19.51 -34.33
N PRO A 115 14.34 -19.10 -35.54
CA PRO A 115 13.32 -18.05 -35.72
C PRO A 115 11.90 -18.54 -36.05
N ALA A 116 10.94 -17.62 -35.84
CA ALA A 116 9.61 -17.49 -36.45
C ALA A 116 8.42 -18.27 -35.87
N SER A 117 7.61 -17.58 -35.06
CA SER A 117 6.14 -17.55 -35.18
C SER A 117 5.57 -16.30 -34.50
N PRO A 118 4.72 -15.48 -35.18
CA PRO A 118 4.14 -14.27 -34.63
C PRO A 118 2.71 -14.53 -34.15
N CYS A 119 2.45 -14.51 -32.85
CA CYS A 119 1.15 -14.15 -32.27
C CYS A 119 1.16 -14.29 -30.74
N ALA A 120 1.45 -13.19 -30.05
CA ALA A 120 0.87 -12.90 -28.74
C ALA A 120 0.89 -11.37 -28.57
N PRO A 121 -0.23 -10.73 -28.19
CA PRO A 121 -0.29 -9.29 -28.09
C PRO A 121 0.58 -8.83 -26.91
N GLU A 122 1.45 -7.87 -27.17
CA GLU A 122 2.15 -7.11 -26.13
C GLU A 122 1.09 -6.49 -25.19
N ALA A 123 1.05 -6.96 -23.95
CA ALA A 123 0.18 -6.38 -22.93
C ALA A 123 0.56 -4.92 -22.73
N THR A 124 -0.33 -4.03 -23.17
CA THR A 124 -0.19 -2.58 -23.05
C THR A 124 -0.01 -2.18 -21.59
N SER A 125 0.79 -1.15 -21.33
CA SER A 125 1.09 -0.63 -19.98
C SER A 125 -0.16 -0.30 -19.14
N ALA A 126 -1.30 -0.03 -19.77
CA ALA A 126 -2.58 0.25 -19.14
C ALA A 126 -3.18 -0.95 -18.36
N ASP A 127 -3.00 -2.19 -18.85
CA ASP A 127 -3.55 -3.39 -18.18
C ASP A 127 -2.82 -3.72 -16.87
N LYS A 128 -1.56 -3.28 -16.73
CA LYS A 128 -0.80 -3.43 -15.48
C LYS A 128 -1.26 -2.42 -14.44
N ASP A 129 -1.73 -1.24 -14.85
CA ASP A 129 -2.07 -0.14 -13.95
C ASP A 129 -3.41 -0.34 -13.22
N THR A 130 -4.42 -0.97 -13.85
CA THR A 130 -5.73 -1.21 -13.19
C THR A 130 -5.62 -2.19 -12.01
N SER A 131 -4.81 -3.25 -12.16
CA SER A 131 -4.60 -4.24 -11.11
C SER A 131 -3.99 -3.63 -9.84
N HIS A 132 -3.16 -2.60 -10.02
CA HIS A 132 -2.57 -1.85 -8.93
C HIS A 132 -3.59 -0.98 -8.18
N GLU A 133 -4.50 -0.34 -8.90
CA GLU A 133 -5.56 0.48 -8.28
C GLU A 133 -6.51 -0.36 -7.43
N MET A 134 -6.82 -1.59 -7.86
CA MET A 134 -7.59 -2.54 -7.06
C MET A 134 -6.84 -2.90 -5.78
N VAL A 135 -5.56 -3.27 -5.86
CA VAL A 135 -4.74 -3.62 -4.67
C VAL A 135 -4.66 -2.43 -3.71
N VAL A 136 -4.45 -1.21 -4.20
CA VAL A 136 -4.47 0.00 -3.37
C VAL A 136 -5.83 0.19 -2.68
N SER A 137 -6.92 -0.07 -3.39
CA SER A 137 -8.28 0.03 -2.83
C SER A 137 -8.54 -1.01 -1.74
N CYS A 138 -8.02 -2.24 -1.92
CA CYS A 138 -8.05 -3.29 -0.91
C CYS A 138 -7.23 -2.90 0.33
N CYS A 139 -6.00 -2.42 0.14
CA CYS A 139 -5.14 -1.98 1.22
C CYS A 139 -5.78 -0.82 2.00
N ARG A 140 -6.38 0.16 1.31
CA ARG A 140 -7.08 1.27 1.95
C ARG A 140 -8.28 0.80 2.78
N PHE A 141 -9.07 -0.13 2.26
CA PHE A 141 -10.16 -0.76 3.00
C PHE A 141 -9.65 -1.42 4.29
N LEU A 142 -8.57 -2.21 4.19
CA LEU A 142 -7.97 -2.91 5.32
C LEU A 142 -7.41 -1.93 6.36
N CYS A 143 -6.79 -0.82 5.94
CA CYS A 143 -6.35 0.24 6.86
C CYS A 143 -7.53 0.86 7.62
N TYR A 144 -8.68 1.11 6.97
CA TYR A 144 -9.88 1.56 7.67
C TYR A 144 -10.41 0.51 8.65
N PHE A 145 -10.42 -0.77 8.25
CA PHE A 145 -10.84 -1.86 9.12
C PHE A 145 -9.98 -1.99 10.39
N CYS A 146 -8.66 -1.86 10.26
CA CYS A 146 -7.72 -1.84 11.38
C CYS A 146 -7.97 -0.66 12.33
N ARG A 147 -8.31 0.53 11.81
CA ARG A 147 -8.56 1.72 12.64
C ARG A 147 -9.82 1.65 13.48
N THR A 148 -10.80 0.82 13.11
CA THR A 148 -12.09 0.79 13.83
C THR A 148 -12.02 0.02 15.15
N SER A 149 -11.11 -0.97 15.30
CA SER A 149 -11.05 -1.78 16.53
C SER A 149 -9.70 -2.48 16.74
N ARG A 150 -9.24 -2.57 17.99
CA ARG A 150 -8.06 -3.35 18.39
C ARG A 150 -8.17 -4.85 18.12
N GLN A 151 -9.39 -5.39 18.19
CA GLN A 151 -9.61 -6.81 17.86
C GLN A 151 -9.60 -7.05 16.34
N ASN A 152 -9.98 -6.05 15.54
CA ASN A 152 -9.83 -6.11 14.07
C ASN A 152 -8.36 -6.13 13.66
N GLN A 153 -7.54 -5.32 14.34
CA GLN A 153 -6.09 -5.33 14.16
C GLN A 153 -5.49 -6.71 14.42
N LYS A 154 -5.91 -7.39 15.48
CA LYS A 154 -5.47 -8.76 15.78
C LYS A 154 -5.78 -9.73 14.65
N ALA A 155 -6.99 -9.68 14.08
CA ALA A 155 -7.34 -10.52 12.93
C ALA A 155 -6.47 -10.24 11.69
N MET A 156 -5.99 -9.00 11.53
CA MET A 156 -5.06 -8.64 10.45
C MET A 156 -3.61 -9.03 10.78
N PHE A 157 -3.24 -9.01 12.05
CA PHE A 157 -1.90 -9.39 12.53
C PHE A 157 -1.58 -10.86 12.22
N ASP A 158 -2.58 -11.74 12.22
CA ASP A 158 -2.41 -13.14 11.82
C ASP A 158 -1.95 -13.29 10.36
N HIS A 159 -2.19 -12.29 9.51
CA HIS A 159 -1.73 -12.23 8.12
C HIS A 159 -0.45 -11.38 7.93
N LEU A 160 0.20 -10.95 9.02
CA LEU A 160 1.35 -10.04 8.96
C LEU A 160 2.50 -10.59 8.11
N ASP A 161 2.81 -11.88 8.22
CA ASP A 161 3.92 -12.49 7.47
C ASP A 161 3.71 -12.39 5.95
N PHE A 162 2.47 -12.63 5.48
CA PHE A 162 2.11 -12.49 4.08
C PHE A 162 2.21 -11.03 3.60
N LEU A 163 1.74 -10.08 4.43
CA LEU A 163 1.82 -8.65 4.13
C LEU A 163 3.28 -8.18 4.03
N LEU A 164 4.16 -8.68 4.88
CA LEU A 164 5.59 -8.35 4.88
C LEU A 164 6.33 -8.95 3.68
N GLU A 165 5.98 -10.17 3.25
CA GLU A 165 6.59 -10.81 2.07
C GLU A 165 6.26 -10.07 0.76
N ASN A 166 5.09 -9.44 0.71
CA ASN A 166 4.61 -8.67 -0.44
C ASN A 166 4.73 -7.16 -0.21
N SER A 167 5.52 -6.73 0.78
CA SER A 167 5.65 -5.32 1.16
C SER A 167 6.34 -4.47 0.09
N ASN A 168 7.22 -5.09 -0.72
CA ASN A 168 7.92 -4.44 -1.84
C ASN A 168 7.00 -4.07 -3.02
N ILE A 169 5.77 -4.56 -3.03
CA ILE A 169 4.82 -4.28 -4.10
C ILE A 169 4.30 -2.85 -3.93
N LEU A 170 4.42 -2.05 -5.00
CA LEU A 170 3.94 -0.65 -5.10
C LEU A 170 4.77 0.42 -4.37
N LEU A 171 5.87 0.07 -3.71
CA LEU A 171 6.71 1.07 -3.01
C LEU A 171 7.51 1.97 -3.96
N SER A 172 7.88 1.45 -5.14
CA SER A 172 8.70 2.16 -6.13
C SER A 172 8.02 3.29 -6.89
N ARG A 173 6.68 3.43 -6.78
CA ARG A 173 5.85 4.35 -7.58
C ARG A 173 5.42 5.60 -6.81
N PRO A 174 6.10 6.77 -6.97
CA PRO A 174 5.69 8.02 -6.31
C PRO A 174 4.29 8.51 -6.71
N SER A 175 3.81 8.14 -7.90
CA SER A 175 2.46 8.52 -8.38
C SER A 175 1.34 7.75 -7.69
N LEU A 176 1.63 6.59 -7.13
CA LEU A 176 0.67 5.77 -6.39
C LEU A 176 0.93 5.96 -4.89
N ARG A 177 0.79 7.20 -4.42
CA ARG A 177 0.73 7.56 -2.99
C ARG A 177 -0.52 7.00 -2.30
N GLY A 178 -0.90 5.78 -2.66
CA GLY A 178 -1.97 4.98 -2.11
C GLY A 178 -1.45 4.04 -1.04
N SER A 179 -2.39 3.43 -0.32
CA SER A 179 -2.12 2.46 0.73
C SER A 179 -1.43 1.22 0.13
N THR A 180 -0.24 0.88 0.64
CA THR A 180 0.49 -0.34 0.28
C THR A 180 0.20 -1.47 1.26
N PRO A 181 0.56 -2.73 0.94
CA PRO A 181 0.49 -3.82 1.91
C PRO A 181 1.30 -3.54 3.19
N LEU A 182 2.41 -2.80 3.09
CA LEU A 182 3.19 -2.31 4.22
C LEU A 182 2.38 -1.33 5.10
N ASP A 183 1.53 -0.49 4.49
CA ASP A 183 0.62 0.40 5.22
C ASP A 183 -0.40 -0.38 6.06
N VAL A 184 -0.91 -1.50 5.51
CA VAL A 184 -1.81 -2.40 6.23
C VAL A 184 -1.06 -3.09 7.38
N ALA A 185 0.18 -3.53 7.13
CA ALA A 185 1.02 -4.21 8.11
C ALA A 185 1.24 -3.35 9.36
N TYR A 186 1.70 -2.09 9.24
CA TYR A 186 1.83 -1.26 10.44
C TYR A 186 0.46 -0.81 10.99
N SER A 187 -0.58 -0.62 10.16
CA SER A 187 -1.91 -0.28 10.67
C SER A 187 -2.49 -1.38 11.57
N SER A 188 -2.06 -2.63 11.39
CA SER A 188 -2.41 -3.75 12.28
C SER A 188 -1.70 -3.69 13.64
N LEU A 189 -0.64 -2.90 13.77
CA LEU A 189 0.18 -2.75 14.98
C LEU A 189 -0.05 -1.41 15.67
N MET A 190 -0.52 -0.42 14.91
CA MET A 190 -0.69 0.95 15.34
C MET A 190 -1.55 1.05 16.61
N GLU A 191 -1.05 1.77 17.63
CA GLU A 191 -1.75 2.04 18.90
C GLU A 191 -2.11 0.79 19.74
N ASN A 192 -1.50 -0.36 19.43
CA ASN A 192 -1.75 -1.63 20.10
C ASN A 192 -0.47 -2.24 20.69
N SER A 193 -0.25 -1.97 21.99
CA SER A 193 0.95 -2.42 22.71
C SER A 193 1.04 -3.95 22.79
N GLU A 194 -0.08 -4.67 22.88
CA GLU A 194 -0.07 -6.15 22.95
C GLU A 194 0.45 -6.77 21.65
N LEU A 195 0.00 -6.26 20.50
CA LEU A 195 0.45 -6.74 19.19
C LEU A 195 1.88 -6.31 18.89
N ALA A 196 2.28 -5.12 19.33
CA ALA A 196 3.66 -4.66 19.23
C ALA A 196 4.62 -5.57 20.01
N LEU A 197 4.23 -6.04 21.21
CA LEU A 197 5.01 -7.02 21.98
C LEU A 197 4.96 -8.43 21.38
N ALA A 198 3.91 -8.77 20.63
CA ALA A 198 3.80 -10.06 19.94
C ALA A 198 4.66 -10.14 18.66
N LEU A 199 5.34 -9.06 18.26
CA LEU A 199 6.25 -9.05 17.11
C LEU A 199 7.43 -10.01 17.33
N ARG A 200 7.78 -10.74 16.28
CA ARG A 200 8.91 -11.67 16.28
C ARG A 200 10.11 -11.10 15.54
N GLU A 201 11.29 -11.61 15.88
CA GLU A 201 12.56 -11.23 15.25
C GLU A 201 12.54 -11.42 13.72
N HIS A 202 11.97 -12.53 13.25
CA HIS A 202 11.81 -12.84 11.82
C HIS A 202 11.09 -11.73 11.03
N ASN A 203 10.08 -11.09 11.62
CA ASN A 203 9.28 -10.05 10.98
C ASN A 203 10.11 -8.78 10.75
N LEU A 204 10.91 -8.38 11.75
CA LEU A 204 11.80 -7.22 11.64
C LEU A 204 13.03 -7.52 10.78
N GLU A 205 13.51 -8.75 10.76
CA GLU A 205 14.63 -9.16 9.91
C GLU A 205 14.28 -9.06 8.42
N LYS A 206 13.05 -9.42 8.03
CA LYS A 206 12.53 -9.23 6.66
C LYS A 206 12.57 -7.76 6.25
N ILE A 207 12.04 -6.86 7.08
CA ILE A 207 12.07 -5.40 6.83
C ILE A 207 13.52 -4.91 6.69
N ALA A 208 14.41 -5.32 7.60
CA ALA A 208 15.82 -4.96 7.55
C ALA A 208 16.51 -5.50 6.27
N ALA A 209 16.09 -6.65 5.74
CA ALA A 209 16.62 -7.20 4.49
C ALA A 209 16.18 -6.35 3.29
N TYR A 210 14.90 -5.95 3.25
CA TYR A 210 14.40 -5.07 2.19
C TYR A 210 15.06 -3.69 2.24
N MET A 211 15.22 -3.11 3.43
CA MET A 211 15.89 -1.82 3.61
C MET A 211 17.38 -1.84 3.22
N SER A 212 18.11 -2.93 3.51
CA SER A 212 19.49 -3.12 3.04
C SER A 212 19.57 -3.09 1.51
N ARG A 213 18.58 -3.65 0.81
CA ARG A 213 18.50 -3.60 -0.67
C ARG A 213 18.22 -2.19 -1.18
N CYS A 214 17.33 -1.43 -0.53
CA CYS A 214 17.07 -0.02 -0.89
C CYS A 214 18.35 0.82 -0.82
N GLY A 215 19.25 0.49 0.12
CA GLY A 215 20.55 1.15 0.26
C GLY A 215 21.57 0.83 -0.85
N LEU A 216 21.29 -0.13 -1.72
CA LEU A 216 22.21 -0.61 -2.77
C LEU A 216 21.64 -0.49 -4.18
N GLN A 217 20.34 -0.18 -4.31
CA GLN A 217 19.63 -0.14 -5.58
C GLN A 217 19.15 1.27 -5.88
N SER A 218 19.42 1.75 -7.11
CA SER A 218 18.86 3.01 -7.59
C SER A 218 17.39 2.86 -7.99
N ASN A 219 16.61 3.90 -7.75
CA ASN A 219 15.21 3.95 -8.16
C ASN A 219 15.11 4.30 -9.65
N LEU A 220 14.92 3.28 -10.50
CA LEU A 220 14.79 3.44 -11.95
C LEU A 220 13.59 4.33 -12.35
N GLU A 221 12.50 4.30 -11.58
CA GLU A 221 11.32 5.12 -11.89
C GLU A 221 11.53 6.61 -11.66
N LEU A 222 12.35 6.97 -10.67
CA LEU A 222 12.75 8.37 -10.46
C LEU A 222 13.69 8.83 -11.56
N VAL A 223 14.61 7.97 -11.99
CA VAL A 223 15.50 8.25 -13.13
C VAL A 223 14.70 8.46 -14.41
N ASP A 224 13.70 7.62 -14.68
CA ASP A 224 12.79 7.77 -15.84
C ASP A 224 12.00 9.09 -15.80
N ARG A 225 11.72 9.64 -14.61
CA ARG A 225 11.08 10.96 -14.44
C ARG A 225 12.05 12.13 -14.55
N GLY A 226 13.32 11.87 -14.84
CA GLY A 226 14.37 12.88 -15.01
C GLY A 226 14.99 13.37 -13.70
N TYR A 227 14.86 12.61 -12.59
CA TYR A 227 15.61 12.92 -11.38
C TYR A 227 17.05 12.35 -11.47
N PRO A 228 18.03 12.99 -10.81
CA PRO A 228 19.39 12.47 -10.73
C PRO A 228 19.44 11.10 -10.05
N ASP A 229 20.26 10.19 -10.58
CA ASP A 229 20.52 8.90 -9.91
C ASP A 229 21.41 9.11 -8.69
N VAL A 230 20.89 8.75 -7.51
CA VAL A 230 21.58 8.88 -6.22
C VAL A 230 22.25 7.56 -5.82
N GLY A 231 22.01 6.45 -6.52
CA GLY A 231 22.57 5.13 -6.22
C GLY A 231 21.93 4.40 -5.03
N TRP A 232 20.84 4.94 -4.48
CA TRP A 232 19.99 4.30 -3.46
C TRP A 232 18.55 4.84 -3.59
N ASP A 233 17.57 4.14 -3.01
CA ASP A 233 16.16 4.54 -3.06
C ASP A 233 15.70 5.30 -1.79
N PRO A 234 15.50 6.63 -1.87
CA PRO A 234 15.03 7.41 -0.73
C PRO A 234 13.54 7.24 -0.41
N VAL A 235 12.71 6.88 -1.39
CA VAL A 235 11.25 6.81 -1.24
C VAL A 235 10.86 5.52 -0.54
N GLU A 236 11.42 4.39 -0.97
CA GLU A 236 11.14 3.11 -0.31
C GLU A 236 11.71 3.07 1.12
N GLY A 237 12.92 3.63 1.31
CA GLY A 237 13.58 3.69 2.62
C GLY A 237 12.74 4.41 3.68
N GLU A 238 12.12 5.55 3.34
CA GLU A 238 11.24 6.30 4.25
C GLU A 238 10.08 5.41 4.76
N ARG A 239 9.46 4.62 3.88
CA ARG A 239 8.29 3.79 4.23
C ARG A 239 8.65 2.64 5.17
N TYR A 240 9.81 2.00 4.98
CA TYR A 240 10.30 0.98 5.89
C TYR A 240 10.68 1.57 7.25
N LEU A 241 11.25 2.77 7.28
CA LEU A 241 11.54 3.48 8.52
C LEU A 241 10.27 3.87 9.27
N ASP A 242 9.22 4.32 8.56
CA ASP A 242 7.91 4.58 9.15
C ASP A 242 7.32 3.31 9.79
N PHE A 243 7.42 2.17 9.12
CA PHE A 243 7.01 0.88 9.71
C PHE A 243 7.77 0.60 11.03
N LEU A 244 9.11 0.72 11.02
CA LEU A 244 9.94 0.51 12.21
C LEU A 244 9.60 1.50 13.33
N ARG A 245 9.29 2.75 12.98
CA ARG A 245 8.85 3.78 13.92
C ARG A 245 7.58 3.35 14.65
N PHE A 246 6.58 2.82 13.95
CA PHE A 246 5.34 2.34 14.56
C PHE A 246 5.52 1.05 15.38
N CYS A 247 6.52 0.22 15.07
CA CYS A 247 6.85 -0.95 15.89
C CYS A 247 7.50 -0.59 17.23
N VAL A 248 8.26 0.51 17.26
CA VAL A 248 8.99 0.95 18.45
C VAL A 248 8.20 1.97 19.28
N TRP A 249 7.41 2.83 18.64
CA TRP A 249 6.68 3.90 19.29
C TRP A 249 5.17 3.62 19.31
N VAL A 250 4.62 3.34 20.50
CA VAL A 250 3.20 3.00 20.67
C VAL A 250 2.61 3.82 21.81
N ASN A 251 1.49 4.51 21.55
CA ASN A 251 0.74 5.28 22.56
C ASN A 251 1.55 6.31 23.38
N GLY A 252 2.66 6.81 22.82
CA GLY A 252 3.53 7.79 23.49
C GLY A 252 4.68 7.17 24.29
N GLU A 253 4.83 5.86 24.27
CA GLU A 253 5.89 5.11 24.96
C GLU A 253 6.75 4.32 23.96
N THR A 254 8.00 4.07 24.34
CA THR A 254 8.93 3.22 23.59
C THR A 254 8.83 1.76 24.02
N VAL A 255 8.70 0.87 23.05
CA VAL A 255 8.78 -0.58 23.27
C VAL A 255 10.27 -0.98 23.21
N GLU A 256 10.91 -1.03 24.37
CA GLU A 256 12.36 -1.25 24.50
C GLU A 256 12.83 -2.57 23.90
N GLU A 257 12.07 -3.65 24.01
CA GLU A 257 12.42 -4.96 23.42
C GLU A 257 12.53 -4.86 21.88
N ASN A 258 11.55 -4.21 21.25
CA ASN A 258 11.54 -3.95 19.82
C ASN A 258 12.66 -3.00 19.42
N ALA A 259 12.89 -1.93 20.19
CA ALA A 259 13.97 -0.98 19.93
C ALA A 259 15.35 -1.67 19.92
N ASN A 260 15.62 -2.47 20.95
CA ASN A 260 16.86 -3.23 21.07
C ASN A 260 17.05 -4.23 19.92
N LEU A 261 15.97 -4.85 19.45
CA LEU A 261 16.02 -5.75 18.31
C LEU A 261 16.29 -5.00 17.00
N VAL A 262 15.58 -3.89 16.74
CA VAL A 262 15.79 -3.04 15.56
C VAL A 262 17.23 -2.52 15.53
N ILE A 263 17.75 -2.01 16.63
CA ILE A 263 19.13 -1.51 16.72
C ILE A 263 20.13 -2.63 16.41
N ARG A 264 19.95 -3.83 16.99
CA ARG A 264 20.82 -4.98 16.72
C ARG A 264 20.79 -5.40 15.25
N LEU A 265 19.62 -5.42 14.62
CA LEU A 265 19.46 -5.75 13.20
C LEU A 265 20.12 -4.70 12.29
N LEU A 266 19.95 -3.42 12.61
CA LEU A 266 20.53 -2.31 11.85
C LEU A 266 22.06 -2.28 11.95
N ILE A 267 22.65 -2.50 13.13
CA ILE A 267 24.11 -2.55 13.30
C ILE A 267 24.73 -3.72 12.52
N ARG A 268 24.02 -4.85 12.42
CA ARG A 268 24.47 -6.01 11.64
C ARG A 268 24.45 -5.77 10.11
N ARG A 269 23.71 -4.77 9.63
CA ARG A 269 23.54 -4.44 8.21
C ARG A 269 23.77 -2.94 7.98
N PRO A 270 25.04 -2.49 7.87
CA PRO A 270 25.34 -1.08 7.64
C PRO A 270 24.79 -0.58 6.31
N GLU A 271 24.38 -1.45 5.38
CA GLU A 271 23.75 -1.02 4.13
C GLU A 271 22.36 -0.40 4.34
N CYS A 272 21.71 -0.63 5.49
CA CYS A 272 20.45 0.03 5.83
C CYS A 272 20.62 1.54 6.08
N LEU A 273 21.83 1.99 6.43
CA LEU A 273 22.13 3.40 6.61
C LEU A 273 22.30 4.08 5.25
N GLY A 274 22.06 5.39 5.15
CA GLY A 274 22.34 6.12 3.91
C GLY A 274 23.84 6.06 3.54
N PRO A 275 24.22 6.04 2.25
CA PRO A 275 25.62 5.88 1.82
C PRO A 275 26.59 6.87 2.48
N ALA A 276 26.14 8.09 2.78
CA ALA A 276 26.94 9.12 3.44
C ALA A 276 27.26 8.84 4.92
N LEU A 277 26.55 7.91 5.54
CA LEU A 277 26.69 7.53 6.96
C LEU A 277 27.35 6.16 7.16
N ARG A 278 27.68 5.46 6.07
CA ARG A 278 28.34 4.14 6.14
C ARG A 278 29.85 4.31 6.26
N GLY A 279 30.47 3.66 7.26
CA GLY A 279 31.94 3.62 7.40
C GLY A 279 32.57 5.02 7.52
N GLU A 280 33.57 5.30 6.68
CA GLU A 280 34.23 6.61 6.54
C GLU A 280 33.47 7.56 5.58
N GLY A 281 32.15 7.56 5.67
CA GLY A 281 31.33 8.44 4.85
C GLY A 281 31.56 9.93 5.18
N PRO A 282 31.17 10.85 4.27
CA PRO A 282 31.33 12.30 4.45
C PRO A 282 30.56 12.87 5.65
N GLY A 283 29.70 12.08 6.31
CA GLY A 283 28.98 12.45 7.51
C GLY A 283 27.64 13.15 7.24
N LEU A 284 26.80 13.23 8.27
CA LEU A 284 25.41 13.69 8.14
C LEU A 284 25.30 15.15 7.71
N LEU A 285 26.16 16.03 8.24
CA LEU A 285 26.10 17.46 7.96
C LEU A 285 26.37 17.75 6.48
N ASP A 286 27.39 17.13 5.91
CA ASP A 286 27.75 17.33 4.51
C ASP A 286 26.74 16.66 3.57
N ALA A 287 26.15 15.52 3.98
CA ALA A 287 25.01 14.93 3.27
C ALA A 287 23.80 15.88 3.20
N ILE A 288 23.45 16.53 4.31
CA ILE A 288 22.33 17.49 4.35
C ILE A 288 22.65 18.71 3.48
N ARG A 289 23.88 19.24 3.54
CA ARG A 289 24.30 20.37 2.69
C ARG A 289 24.21 20.02 1.21
N GLU A 290 24.64 18.82 0.82
CA GLU A 290 24.54 18.38 -0.58
C GLU A 290 23.09 18.16 -1.01
N ALA A 291 22.23 17.61 -0.13
CA ALA A 291 20.80 17.49 -0.39
C ALA A 291 20.13 18.85 -0.62
N VAL A 292 20.50 19.88 0.16
CA VAL A 292 20.01 21.26 -0.05
C VAL A 292 20.44 21.80 -1.42
N ARG A 293 21.73 21.68 -1.78
CA ARG A 293 22.22 22.12 -3.10
C ARG A 293 21.54 21.38 -4.24
N MET A 294 21.33 20.07 -4.10
CA MET A 294 20.62 19.25 -5.08
C MET A 294 19.17 19.72 -5.24
N SER A 295 18.48 20.01 -4.13
CA SER A 295 17.12 20.54 -4.13
C SER A 295 17.02 21.89 -4.86
N GLU A 296 17.95 22.81 -4.58
CA GLU A 296 18.02 24.12 -5.24
C GLU A 296 18.27 24.01 -6.75
N ARG A 297 19.16 23.10 -7.18
CA ARG A 297 19.43 22.84 -8.60
C ARG A 297 18.19 22.31 -9.32
N ILE A 298 17.53 21.29 -8.76
CA ILE A 298 16.31 20.71 -9.32
C ILE A 298 15.20 21.76 -9.42
N ALA A 299 15.05 22.61 -8.40
CA ALA A 299 14.08 23.69 -8.41
C ALA A 299 14.37 24.72 -9.52
N ALA A 300 15.65 25.08 -9.71
CA ALA A 300 16.06 26.00 -10.76
C ALA A 300 15.83 25.42 -12.17
N GLU A 301 16.15 24.14 -12.40
CA GLU A 301 15.92 23.44 -13.66
C GLU A 301 14.41 23.37 -14.01
N ARG A 302 13.55 23.09 -13.03
CA ARG A 302 12.09 23.11 -13.23
C ARG A 302 11.56 24.48 -13.61
N LEU A 303 12.07 25.55 -12.99
CA LEU A 303 11.70 26.92 -13.32
C LEU A 303 12.13 27.29 -14.75
N GLN A 304 13.28 26.80 -15.21
CA GLN A 304 13.73 27.00 -16.59
C GLN A 304 12.87 26.22 -17.60
N GLN A 305 12.51 24.97 -17.29
CA GLN A 305 11.59 24.18 -18.12
C GLN A 305 10.19 24.81 -18.21
N GLN A 306 9.65 25.34 -17.11
CA GLN A 306 8.38 26.07 -17.12
C GLN A 306 8.43 27.34 -17.98
N LYS A 307 9.54 28.07 -17.98
CA LYS A 307 9.73 29.25 -18.84
C LYS A 307 9.85 28.88 -20.33
N GLN A 308 10.41 27.72 -20.64
CA GLN A 308 10.54 27.22 -22.02
C GLN A 308 9.23 26.62 -22.58
N GLN A 309 8.35 26.08 -21.72
CA GLN A 309 7.03 25.56 -22.13
C GLN A 309 5.95 26.64 -22.30
N ASN A 310 6.19 27.88 -21.83
CA ASN A 310 5.22 28.97 -21.89
C ASN A 310 5.60 30.16 -22.82
N PRO A 311 6.09 29.97 -24.07
CA PRO A 311 6.41 31.10 -24.95
C PRO A 311 5.20 31.70 -25.68
N ILE A 312 4.01 31.07 -25.67
CA ILE A 312 2.91 31.45 -26.60
C ILE A 312 1.87 32.40 -25.99
N ASN A 313 1.73 32.52 -24.67
CA ASN A 313 0.63 33.32 -24.09
C ASN A 313 0.99 34.77 -23.73
N MET A 314 2.11 35.30 -24.23
CA MET A 314 2.59 36.66 -23.95
C MET A 314 2.58 37.60 -25.16
N ASN A 315 1.99 37.20 -26.30
CA ASN A 315 1.99 38.04 -27.51
C ASN A 315 0.61 38.53 -28.01
N GLU A 316 -0.50 38.28 -27.28
CA GLU A 316 -1.84 38.76 -27.71
C GLU A 316 -2.52 39.78 -26.78
N HIS A 317 -1.86 40.32 -25.74
CA HIS A 317 -2.48 41.34 -24.87
C HIS A 317 -1.73 42.69 -24.79
N GLY A 318 -0.76 42.92 -25.68
CA GLY A 318 0.04 44.16 -25.72
C GLY A 318 -0.57 45.34 -26.48
N GLY A 319 -1.82 45.25 -26.94
CA GLY A 319 -2.31 46.12 -28.02
C GLY A 319 -3.64 46.83 -27.83
N GLU A 320 -4.17 47.05 -26.61
CA GLU A 320 -5.48 47.74 -26.53
C GLU A 320 -5.80 48.44 -25.19
N LYS A 321 -4.86 49.15 -24.55
CA LYS A 321 -5.18 50.01 -23.38
C LYS A 321 -4.39 51.31 -23.32
N SER A 322 -4.49 52.17 -24.34
CA SER A 322 -3.92 53.54 -24.26
C SER A 322 -4.74 54.64 -24.93
N LYS A 323 -6.07 54.53 -25.06
CA LYS A 323 -6.87 55.63 -25.66
C LYS A 323 -8.11 56.14 -24.90
N ASN A 324 -8.46 55.64 -23.72
CA ASN A 324 -9.66 56.12 -22.98
C ASN A 324 -9.35 56.75 -21.61
N GLN A 325 -8.45 57.73 -21.57
CA GLN A 325 -8.34 58.68 -20.46
C GLN A 325 -7.98 60.07 -21.00
N LEU A 326 -8.94 60.73 -21.64
CA LEU A 326 -8.96 62.19 -21.84
C LEU A 326 -10.28 62.53 -22.54
N PHE A 327 -11.34 62.74 -21.78
CA PHE A 327 -12.43 63.72 -22.00
C PHE A 327 -13.54 63.43 -20.99
N GLY A 328 -13.60 64.27 -19.95
CA GLY A 328 -14.55 64.13 -18.85
C GLY A 328 -14.36 65.21 -17.79
N MET A 329 -14.24 66.47 -18.22
CA MET A 329 -14.37 67.65 -17.37
C MET A 329 -14.83 68.81 -18.26
N GLY A 330 -16.03 69.32 -18.01
CA GLY A 330 -16.70 70.38 -18.79
C GLY A 330 -18.12 70.00 -19.14
#